data_AF-A0A838RZ08-F1
#
_entry.id   AF-A0A838RZ08-F1
#
_cell.length_a   1.000
_cell.length_b   1.000
_cell.length_c   1.000
_cell.angle_alpha   90.00
_cell.angle_beta   90.00
_cell.angle_gamma   90.00
#
_symmetry.space_group_name_H-M   'P 1'
#
loop_
_entity.id
_entity.type
_entity.pdbx_description
1 polymer ?
#
loop_
_entity_poly.entity_id
_entity_poly.type
_entity_poly.pdbx_seq_one_letter_code
_entity_poly.pdbx_strand_id
1 'polypeptide(L)'
;MLSDVRDVRNKLAHFRGDLTATERKALRFAANWLERNLPSAPPVVVTAESESTPESPVPAGEIVRATDSIYAPLANYLQAVSPDVKSFPITFAEIEVLIRTELPKSAFDYRSWWANDPERPHSAQWLEAGWRAQSVNMSARRLTFARTGERQDAYIRFFSRVRKALKRIVDLPLSDLSPQGQAWQTLAEFPWKKGSSAVLNASFLHSKQLRVEVYIDCGDALLNKEKFDQLLQHKRRLEDAIGEKLTWERMERYRGSRIACYRPAHILEEEKDLDASAGWIVNQAEKFYPAFLPLFHEQ
;
A
#
# COMPACT_ATOMS: atom_id res chain seq x y z
N MET A 1 -5.57 -18.74 -33.13
CA MET A 1 -5.84 -17.42 -32.48
C MET A 1 -4.72 -16.98 -31.54
N LEU A 2 -4.42 -17.71 -30.45
CA LEU A 2 -3.26 -17.42 -29.57
C LEU A 2 -1.91 -17.76 -30.22
N SER A 3 -1.88 -18.79 -31.08
CA SER A 3 -0.75 -19.13 -31.95
C SER A 3 -0.35 -17.97 -32.87
N ASP A 4 -1.35 -17.37 -33.53
CA ASP A 4 -1.15 -16.39 -34.59
C ASP A 4 -0.63 -15.06 -34.02
N VAL A 5 -1.08 -14.69 -32.82
CA VAL A 5 -0.56 -13.52 -32.07
C VAL A 5 0.88 -13.75 -31.62
N ARG A 6 1.22 -14.99 -31.21
CA ARG A 6 2.60 -15.35 -30.82
C ARG A 6 3.54 -15.32 -32.02
N ASP A 7 3.09 -15.75 -33.19
CA ASP A 7 3.86 -15.72 -34.43
C ASP A 7 4.06 -14.29 -34.95
N VAL A 8 3.03 -13.44 -34.87
CA VAL A 8 3.15 -12.02 -35.19
C VAL A 8 4.08 -11.29 -34.21
N ARG A 9 4.03 -11.60 -32.91
CA ARG A 9 4.97 -11.08 -31.91
C ARG A 9 6.41 -11.51 -32.19
N ASN A 10 6.62 -12.77 -32.57
CA ASN A 10 7.95 -13.29 -32.92
C ASN A 10 8.49 -12.66 -34.22
N LYS A 11 7.62 -12.40 -35.22
CA LYS A 11 7.96 -11.62 -36.43
C LYS A 11 8.27 -10.14 -36.12
N LEU A 12 7.59 -9.54 -35.15
CA LEU A 12 7.88 -8.18 -34.69
C LEU A 12 9.21 -8.10 -33.90
N ALA A 13 9.54 -9.13 -33.12
CA ALA A 13 10.82 -9.23 -32.42
C ALA A 13 12.00 -9.48 -33.38
N HIS A 14 11.75 -10.19 -34.49
CA HIS A 14 12.70 -10.38 -35.59
C HIS A 14 12.29 -9.53 -36.80
N PHE A 15 12.42 -8.20 -36.71
CA PHE A 15 12.11 -7.22 -37.76
C PHE A 15 12.50 -7.71 -39.18
N ARG A 16 11.56 -8.36 -39.86
CA ARG A 16 11.68 -8.80 -41.25
C ARG A 16 10.44 -8.32 -42.02
N GLY A 17 10.52 -7.09 -42.55
CA GLY A 17 9.57 -6.53 -43.51
C GLY A 17 8.35 -5.79 -42.93
N ASP A 18 7.61 -5.13 -43.81
CA ASP A 18 6.39 -4.39 -43.50
C ASP A 18 5.20 -5.31 -43.23
N LEU A 19 4.37 -4.94 -42.25
CA LEU A 19 3.16 -5.69 -41.89
C LEU A 19 2.11 -5.64 -43.01
N THR A 20 1.61 -6.81 -43.40
CA THR A 20 0.48 -6.92 -44.35
C THR A 20 -0.80 -6.32 -43.76
N ALA A 21 -1.77 -5.98 -44.62
CA ALA A 21 -3.07 -5.44 -44.19
C ALA A 21 -3.83 -6.40 -43.25
N THR A 22 -3.72 -7.71 -43.50
CA THR A 22 -4.33 -8.77 -42.68
C THR A 22 -3.66 -8.88 -41.31
N GLU A 23 -2.33 -8.84 -41.24
CA GLU A 23 -1.59 -8.84 -39.97
C GLU A 23 -1.88 -7.57 -39.15
N ARG A 24 -1.99 -6.41 -39.79
CA ARG A 24 -2.43 -5.17 -39.13
C ARG A 24 -3.85 -5.28 -38.57
N LYS A 25 -4.78 -5.88 -39.31
CA LYS A 25 -6.15 -6.11 -38.84
C LYS A 25 -6.19 -7.09 -37.67
N ALA A 26 -5.40 -8.17 -37.73
CA ALA A 26 -5.27 -9.15 -36.65
C ALA A 26 -4.67 -8.51 -35.39
N LEU A 27 -3.64 -7.67 -35.52
CA LEU A 27 -3.07 -6.89 -34.40
C LEU A 27 -4.06 -5.91 -33.80
N ARG A 28 -4.82 -5.18 -34.64
CA ARG A 28 -5.89 -4.29 -34.15
C ARG A 28 -7.00 -5.06 -33.43
N PHE A 29 -7.38 -6.22 -33.96
CA PHE A 29 -8.37 -7.08 -33.31
C PHE A 29 -7.85 -7.60 -31.96
N ALA A 30 -6.61 -8.10 -31.92
CA ALA A 30 -5.98 -8.58 -30.68
C ALA A 30 -5.82 -7.44 -29.66
N ALA A 31 -5.41 -6.24 -30.09
CA ALA A 31 -5.34 -5.06 -29.25
C ALA A 31 -6.72 -4.69 -28.69
N ASN A 32 -7.75 -4.58 -29.54
CA ASN A 32 -9.12 -4.26 -29.11
C ASN A 32 -9.70 -5.33 -28.18
N TRP A 33 -9.42 -6.61 -28.44
CA TRP A 33 -9.84 -7.71 -27.58
C TRP A 33 -9.14 -7.64 -26.23
N LEU A 34 -7.83 -7.37 -26.20
CA LEU A 34 -7.09 -7.17 -24.96
C LEU A 34 -7.61 -5.93 -24.20
N GLU A 35 -7.92 -4.83 -24.90
CA GLU A 35 -8.49 -3.63 -24.29
C GLU A 35 -9.82 -3.90 -23.59
N ARG A 36 -10.68 -4.74 -24.19
CA ARG A 36 -11.98 -5.12 -23.64
C ARG A 36 -11.91 -6.16 -22.52
N ASN A 37 -10.81 -6.89 -22.41
CA ASN A 37 -10.64 -7.99 -21.45
C ASN A 37 -9.48 -7.76 -20.47
N LEU A 38 -8.95 -6.53 -20.40
CA LEU A 38 -7.98 -6.19 -19.38
C LEU A 38 -8.65 -6.24 -18.01
N PRO A 39 -7.96 -6.71 -16.96
CA PRO A 39 -8.45 -6.63 -15.60
C PRO A 39 -8.87 -5.18 -15.31
N SER A 40 -10.00 -4.97 -14.62
CA SER A 40 -10.33 -3.63 -14.15
C SER A 40 -9.32 -3.20 -13.10
N ALA A 41 -9.16 -1.89 -12.91
CA ALA A 41 -8.46 -1.39 -11.73
C ALA A 41 -9.10 -2.04 -10.48
N PRO A 42 -8.31 -2.39 -9.45
CA PRO A 42 -8.85 -2.65 -8.13
C PRO A 42 -9.79 -1.48 -7.77
N PRO A 43 -10.97 -1.75 -7.20
CA PRO A 43 -11.93 -0.70 -6.93
C PRO A 43 -11.24 0.46 -6.21
N VAL A 44 -11.38 1.66 -6.77
CA VAL A 44 -10.99 2.87 -6.08
C VAL A 44 -11.90 2.93 -4.86
N VAL A 45 -11.39 2.54 -3.69
CA VAL A 45 -12.08 2.79 -2.42
C VAL A 45 -12.02 4.30 -2.23
N VAL A 46 -12.96 5.01 -2.86
CA VAL A 46 -13.20 6.42 -2.60
C VAL A 46 -13.52 6.47 -1.12
N THR A 47 -12.66 7.13 -0.36
CA THR A 47 -12.84 7.41 1.06
C THR A 47 -13.90 8.48 1.25
N ALA A 48 -15.12 8.14 0.84
CA ALA A 48 -16.37 8.81 1.10
C ALA A 48 -17.50 7.76 1.00
N GLU A 49 -18.08 7.46 2.17
CA GLU A 49 -19.41 6.86 2.37
C GLU A 49 -19.64 5.40 1.88
N SER A 50 -19.73 4.50 2.87
CA SER A 50 -20.53 3.27 2.88
C SER A 50 -20.29 2.20 1.80
N GLU A 51 -19.59 1.13 2.16
CA GLU A 51 -20.24 -0.17 2.42
C GLU A 51 -19.27 -1.18 3.03
N SER A 52 -19.80 -1.96 3.96
CA SER A 52 -19.18 -3.07 4.67
C SER A 52 -18.64 -4.13 3.70
N THR A 53 -17.34 -4.11 3.44
CA THR A 53 -16.63 -5.31 2.98
C THR A 53 -15.86 -5.88 4.18
N PRO A 54 -16.00 -7.19 4.49
CA PRO A 54 -15.16 -7.86 5.47
C PRO A 54 -13.80 -8.14 4.84
N GLU A 55 -13.07 -7.08 4.50
CA GLU A 55 -11.68 -7.21 4.10
C GLU A 55 -10.80 -7.00 5.33
N SER A 56 -9.76 -7.83 5.45
CA SER A 56 -8.75 -7.85 6.52
C SER A 56 -8.34 -6.44 6.94
N PRO A 57 -7.90 -6.22 8.20
CA PRO A 57 -7.46 -4.91 8.67
C PRO A 57 -6.15 -4.50 7.98
N VAL A 58 -6.24 -4.10 6.70
CA VAL A 58 -5.17 -3.44 5.98
C VAL A 58 -4.98 -2.11 6.70
N PRO A 59 -3.77 -1.81 7.20
CA PRO A 59 -3.51 -0.55 7.84
C PRO A 59 -3.83 0.57 6.85
N ALA A 60 -4.69 1.49 7.26
CA ALA A 60 -4.97 2.67 6.45
C ALA A 60 -3.64 3.38 6.12
N GLY A 61 -3.54 3.87 4.89
CA GLY A 61 -2.36 4.56 4.38
C GLY A 61 -1.96 5.78 5.21
N GLU A 62 -0.96 6.52 4.75
CA GLU A 62 -0.58 7.76 5.41
C GLU A 62 -1.72 8.79 5.34
N ILE A 63 -1.99 9.50 6.45
CA ILE A 63 -2.93 10.61 6.43
C ILE A 63 -2.29 11.73 5.61
N VAL A 64 -2.84 12.00 4.44
CA VAL A 64 -2.38 13.07 3.55
C VAL A 64 -2.61 14.42 4.23
N ARG A 65 -1.52 15.14 4.52
CA ARG A 65 -1.52 16.49 5.09
C ARG A 65 -1.56 17.54 3.98
N ALA A 66 -1.98 18.76 4.31
CA ALA A 66 -2.06 19.86 3.36
C ALA A 66 -0.70 20.25 2.73
N THR A 67 0.41 19.87 3.38
CA THR A 67 1.78 20.10 2.92
C THR A 67 2.30 19.00 1.98
N ASP A 68 1.57 17.89 1.86
CA ASP A 68 2.02 16.74 1.08
C ASP A 68 1.77 16.97 -0.42
N SER A 69 2.43 16.16 -1.24
CA SER A 69 2.19 16.16 -2.68
C SER A 69 0.71 15.90 -2.98
N ILE A 70 0.14 16.63 -3.94
CA ILE A 70 -1.22 16.39 -4.44
C ILE A 70 -1.41 14.95 -4.96
N TYR A 71 -0.30 14.27 -5.29
CA TYR A 71 -0.29 12.89 -5.76
C TYR A 71 -0.12 11.85 -4.63
N ALA A 72 0.02 12.26 -3.37
CA ALA A 72 0.13 11.35 -2.22
C ALA A 72 -1.07 10.37 -2.10
N PRO A 73 -2.33 10.77 -2.37
CA PRO A 73 -3.46 9.83 -2.40
C PRO A 73 -3.26 8.67 -3.40
N LEU A 74 -2.62 8.93 -4.54
CA LEU A 74 -2.30 7.90 -5.53
C LEU A 74 -1.25 6.92 -5.00
N ALA A 75 -0.22 7.40 -4.31
CA ALA A 75 0.77 6.54 -3.66
C ALA A 75 0.12 5.61 -2.62
N ASN A 76 -0.75 6.16 -1.77
CA ASN A 76 -1.50 5.42 -0.77
C ASN A 76 -2.37 4.32 -1.40
N TYR A 77 -3.13 4.67 -2.45
CA TYR A 77 -3.95 3.70 -3.19
C TYR A 77 -3.09 2.55 -3.75
N LEU A 78 -1.98 2.90 -4.41
CA LEU A 78 -1.06 1.93 -5.02
C LEU A 78 -0.41 1.00 -3.98
N GLN A 79 -0.01 1.51 -2.82
CA GLN A 79 0.54 0.66 -1.73
C GLN A 79 -0.51 -0.32 -1.17
N ALA A 80 -1.78 0.07 -1.14
CA ALA A 80 -2.87 -0.73 -0.60
C ALA A 80 -3.37 -1.83 -1.55
N VAL A 81 -3.04 -1.76 -2.84
CA VAL A 81 -3.41 -2.81 -3.81
C VAL A 81 -2.91 -4.18 -3.32
N SER A 82 -3.68 -5.25 -3.59
CA SER A 82 -3.31 -6.62 -3.20
C SER A 82 -2.00 -7.08 -3.86
N PRO A 83 -1.14 -7.85 -3.15
CA PRO A 83 0.12 -8.38 -3.68
C PRO A 83 -0.05 -9.35 -4.86
N ASP A 84 -1.24 -9.95 -5.02
CA ASP A 84 -1.56 -10.82 -6.16
C ASP A 84 -1.72 -10.04 -7.47
N VAL A 85 -2.04 -8.74 -7.39
CA VAL A 85 -2.20 -7.88 -8.56
C VAL A 85 -0.82 -7.38 -9.00
N LYS A 86 -0.30 -7.96 -10.08
CA LYS A 86 1.00 -7.60 -10.68
C LYS A 86 0.94 -6.36 -11.57
N SER A 87 -0.20 -6.13 -12.23
CA SER A 87 -0.44 -4.96 -13.07
C SER A 87 -1.92 -4.73 -13.28
N PHE A 88 -2.33 -3.47 -13.45
CA PHE A 88 -3.71 -3.13 -13.77
C PHE A 88 -3.78 -1.80 -14.55
N PRO A 89 -4.75 -1.65 -15.46
CA PRO A 89 -5.04 -0.38 -16.10
C PRO A 89 -5.85 0.55 -15.17
N ILE A 90 -5.63 1.85 -15.29
CA ILE A 90 -6.41 2.91 -14.65
C ILE A 90 -6.52 4.09 -15.64
N THR A 91 -7.67 4.75 -15.67
CA THR A 91 -7.93 5.91 -16.52
C THR A 91 -7.43 7.20 -15.87
N PHE A 92 -7.21 8.23 -16.69
CA PHE A 92 -6.79 9.54 -16.18
C PHE A 92 -7.88 10.12 -15.26
N ALA A 93 -9.16 9.92 -15.58
CA ALA A 93 -10.29 10.35 -14.76
C ALA A 93 -10.32 9.63 -13.39
N GLU A 94 -10.06 8.32 -13.35
CA GLU A 94 -9.94 7.60 -12.07
C GLU A 94 -8.76 8.12 -11.23
N ILE A 95 -7.65 8.49 -11.87
CA ILE A 95 -6.53 9.14 -11.17
C ILE A 95 -6.96 10.51 -10.61
N GLU A 96 -7.69 11.33 -11.37
CA GLU A 96 -8.21 12.63 -10.92
C GLU A 96 -9.14 12.48 -9.70
N VAL A 97 -10.01 11.46 -9.71
CA VAL A 97 -10.86 11.11 -8.56
C VAL A 97 -10.00 10.72 -7.35
N LEU A 98 -8.95 9.92 -7.55
CA LEU A 98 -8.03 9.51 -6.49
C LEU A 98 -7.30 10.70 -5.86
N ILE A 99 -6.73 11.58 -6.68
CA ILE A 99 -5.97 12.76 -6.22
C ILE A 99 -6.86 13.93 -5.83
N ARG A 100 -8.17 13.83 -6.09
CA ARG A 100 -9.21 14.83 -5.77
C ARG A 100 -8.94 16.19 -6.44
N THR A 101 -8.32 16.16 -7.62
CA THR A 101 -8.02 17.34 -8.42
C THR A 101 -7.83 16.94 -9.88
N GLU A 102 -7.91 17.90 -10.78
CA GLU A 102 -7.69 17.67 -12.21
C GLU A 102 -6.20 17.48 -12.50
N LEU A 103 -5.89 16.57 -13.42
CA LEU A 103 -4.52 16.39 -13.89
C LEU A 103 -4.12 17.62 -14.74
N PRO A 104 -2.85 18.03 -14.67
CA PRO A 104 -2.40 19.16 -15.48
C PRO A 104 -2.53 18.81 -16.97
N LYS A 105 -2.81 19.83 -17.81
CA LYS A 105 -2.94 19.67 -19.26
C LYS A 105 -1.78 18.88 -19.90
N SER A 106 -0.57 19.04 -19.37
CA SER A 106 0.61 18.29 -19.81
C SER A 106 0.49 16.77 -19.70
N ALA A 107 -0.28 16.25 -18.75
CA ALA A 107 -0.57 14.82 -18.61
C ALA A 107 -1.39 14.27 -19.78
N PHE A 108 -2.18 15.13 -20.44
CA PHE A 108 -2.99 14.80 -21.61
C PHE A 108 -2.24 15.04 -22.93
N ASP A 109 -1.36 16.05 -22.96
CA ASP A 109 -0.65 16.43 -24.19
C ASP A 109 0.63 15.61 -24.42
N TYR A 110 1.33 15.23 -23.35
CA TYR A 110 2.68 14.66 -23.46
C TYR A 110 2.77 13.28 -22.80
N ARG A 111 3.03 12.24 -23.60
CA ARG A 111 3.30 10.88 -23.09
C ARG A 111 4.48 10.84 -22.10
N SER A 112 5.48 11.69 -22.29
CA SER A 112 6.65 11.78 -21.40
C SER A 112 6.29 12.25 -19.99
N TRP A 113 5.13 12.90 -19.78
CA TRP A 113 4.65 13.25 -18.45
C TRP A 113 4.49 12.00 -17.56
N TRP A 114 4.12 10.86 -18.15
CA TRP A 114 3.95 9.57 -17.48
C TRP A 114 5.24 8.74 -17.39
N ALA A 115 6.40 9.32 -17.69
CA ALA A 115 7.68 8.63 -17.56
C ALA A 115 7.99 8.27 -16.09
N ASN A 116 8.73 7.19 -15.88
CA ASN A 116 9.17 6.74 -14.57
C ASN A 116 10.42 7.50 -14.12
N ASP A 117 10.27 8.81 -13.93
CA ASP A 117 11.34 9.71 -13.54
C ASP A 117 11.26 9.99 -12.03
N PRO A 118 12.22 9.52 -11.21
CA PRO A 118 12.17 9.72 -9.76
C PRO A 118 12.36 11.18 -9.34
N GLU A 119 12.86 12.06 -10.21
CA GLU A 119 13.08 13.48 -9.91
C GLU A 119 11.79 14.31 -10.02
N ARG A 120 10.75 13.76 -10.65
CA ARG A 120 9.46 14.43 -10.83
C ARG A 120 8.49 14.11 -9.68
N PRO A 121 7.84 15.13 -9.08
CA PRO A 121 6.99 14.94 -7.89
C PRO A 121 5.86 13.92 -8.05
N HIS A 122 5.24 13.83 -9.23
CA HIS A 122 4.14 12.92 -9.51
C HIS A 122 4.62 11.48 -9.72
N SER A 123 5.66 11.27 -10.54
CA SER A 123 6.18 9.93 -10.83
C SER A 123 6.94 9.33 -9.66
N ALA A 124 7.58 10.17 -8.84
CA ALA A 124 8.13 9.73 -7.56
C ALA A 124 7.07 9.02 -6.69
N GLN A 125 5.81 9.47 -6.68
CA GLN A 125 4.77 8.86 -5.83
C GLN A 125 4.51 7.38 -6.15
N TRP A 126 4.33 7.02 -7.42
CA TRP A 126 4.08 5.62 -7.77
C TRP A 126 5.36 4.77 -7.67
N LEU A 127 6.53 5.35 -7.94
CA LEU A 127 7.81 4.66 -7.79
C LEU A 127 8.11 4.33 -6.32
N GLU A 128 7.85 5.27 -5.41
CA GLU A 128 7.97 5.06 -3.96
C GLU A 128 6.92 4.08 -3.42
N ALA A 129 5.76 4.00 -4.07
CA ALA A 129 4.77 2.96 -3.80
C ALA A 129 5.14 1.56 -4.35
N GLY A 130 6.25 1.42 -5.10
CA GLY A 130 6.67 0.16 -5.71
C GLY A 130 5.94 -0.19 -7.00
N TRP A 131 5.49 0.82 -7.71
CA TRP A 131 4.81 0.72 -8.99
C TRP A 131 5.53 1.53 -10.06
N ARG A 132 5.31 1.18 -11.31
CA ARG A 132 5.80 1.93 -12.47
C ARG A 132 4.71 2.05 -13.51
N ALA A 133 4.74 3.15 -14.25
CA ALA A 133 4.00 3.28 -15.49
C ALA A 133 4.57 2.28 -16.52
N GLN A 134 3.80 1.23 -16.84
CA GLN A 134 4.22 0.19 -17.79
C GLN A 134 3.87 0.59 -19.23
N SER A 135 2.65 1.07 -19.45
CA SER A 135 2.18 1.52 -20.77
C SER A 135 1.14 2.62 -20.62
N VAL A 136 1.09 3.52 -21.60
CA VAL A 136 0.16 4.66 -21.63
C VAL A 136 -0.49 4.71 -23.00
N ASN A 137 -1.82 4.72 -23.02
CA ASN A 137 -2.62 5.01 -24.19
C ASN A 137 -3.18 6.43 -24.05
N MET A 138 -2.59 7.39 -24.77
CA MET A 138 -2.98 8.81 -24.71
C MET A 138 -4.37 9.04 -25.31
N SER A 139 -4.71 8.35 -26.40
CA SER A 139 -6.02 8.47 -27.07
C SER A 139 -7.15 7.95 -26.18
N ALA A 140 -6.93 6.82 -25.50
CA ALA A 140 -7.88 6.24 -24.55
C ALA A 140 -7.76 6.80 -23.13
N ARG A 141 -6.83 7.75 -22.90
CA ARG A 141 -6.53 8.36 -21.59
C ARG A 141 -6.38 7.32 -20.47
N ARG A 142 -5.54 6.33 -20.72
CA ARG A 142 -5.38 5.15 -19.86
C ARG A 142 -3.92 4.82 -19.62
N LEU A 143 -3.59 4.55 -18.37
CA LEU A 143 -2.28 4.15 -17.89
C LEU A 143 -2.36 2.73 -17.33
N THR A 144 -1.36 1.89 -17.60
CA THR A 144 -1.19 0.61 -16.91
C THR A 144 -0.08 0.72 -15.90
N PHE A 145 -0.40 0.53 -14.63
CA PHE A 145 0.59 0.37 -13.56
C PHE A 145 1.04 -1.09 -13.49
N ALA A 146 2.33 -1.30 -13.22
CA ALA A 146 2.90 -2.61 -12.91
C ALA A 146 3.78 -2.53 -11.66
N ARG A 147 3.74 -3.56 -10.81
CA ARG A 147 4.59 -3.65 -9.62
C ARG A 147 6.05 -3.82 -10.00
N THR A 148 6.93 -3.27 -9.18
CA THR A 148 8.38 -3.49 -9.26
C THR A 148 8.77 -4.69 -8.38
N GLY A 149 9.47 -5.67 -8.95
CA GLY A 149 9.91 -6.87 -8.20
C GLY A 149 10.92 -6.55 -7.10
N GLU A 150 11.82 -5.59 -7.32
CA GLU A 150 12.86 -5.19 -6.38
C GLU A 150 12.30 -4.83 -4.99
N ARG A 151 11.29 -3.95 -4.92
CA ARG A 151 10.66 -3.60 -3.64
C ARG A 151 9.90 -4.78 -3.03
N GLN A 152 9.23 -5.59 -3.84
CA GLN A 152 8.53 -6.78 -3.36
C GLN A 152 9.51 -7.72 -2.63
N ASP A 153 10.65 -8.01 -3.25
CA ASP A 153 11.68 -8.88 -2.69
C ASP A 153 12.34 -8.27 -1.44
N ALA A 154 12.57 -6.95 -1.45
CA ALA A 154 13.12 -6.23 -0.30
C ALA A 154 12.18 -6.30 0.92
N TYR A 155 10.87 -6.10 0.72
CA TYR A 155 9.87 -6.23 1.79
C TYR A 155 9.78 -7.66 2.33
N ILE A 156 9.78 -8.67 1.45
CA ILE A 156 9.76 -10.08 1.88
C ILE A 156 10.97 -10.37 2.78
N ARG A 157 12.17 -9.98 2.35
CA ARG A 157 13.42 -10.18 3.10
C ARG A 157 13.38 -9.46 4.45
N PHE A 158 13.01 -8.18 4.44
CA PHE A 158 12.97 -7.34 5.63
C PHE A 158 11.99 -7.90 6.68
N PHE A 159 10.73 -8.13 6.31
CA PHE A 159 9.73 -8.61 7.26
C PHE A 159 9.96 -10.07 7.67
N SER A 160 10.62 -10.88 6.84
CA SER A 160 11.07 -12.22 7.25
C SER A 160 12.11 -12.15 8.38
N ARG A 161 13.06 -11.19 8.30
CA ARG A 161 14.02 -10.91 9.38
C ARG A 161 13.31 -10.43 10.65
N VAL A 162 12.39 -9.47 10.54
CA VAL A 162 11.60 -8.97 11.67
C VAL A 162 10.84 -10.12 12.34
N ARG A 163 10.10 -10.92 11.57
CA ARG A 163 9.34 -12.06 12.09
C ARG A 163 10.23 -13.08 12.79
N LYS A 164 11.42 -13.38 12.23
CA LYS A 164 12.40 -14.27 12.87
C LYS A 164 12.88 -13.74 14.23
N ALA A 165 13.08 -12.43 14.35
CA ALA A 165 13.47 -11.79 15.60
C ALA A 165 12.31 -11.78 16.62
N LEU A 166 11.10 -11.42 16.18
CA LEU A 166 9.91 -11.40 17.04
C LEU A 166 9.55 -12.78 17.63
N LYS A 167 9.86 -13.88 16.92
CA LYS A 167 9.68 -15.27 17.44
C LYS A 167 10.44 -15.55 18.75
N ARG A 168 11.38 -14.70 19.13
CA ARG A 168 12.17 -14.83 20.37
C ARG A 168 11.54 -14.07 21.54
N ILE A 169 10.54 -13.22 21.31
CA ILE A 169 9.80 -12.51 22.35
C ILE A 169 8.77 -13.48 22.94
N VAL A 170 8.83 -13.65 24.26
CA VAL A 170 7.87 -14.49 25.01
C VAL A 170 6.53 -13.75 25.10
N ASP A 171 5.41 -14.49 25.05
CA ASP A 171 4.04 -13.97 25.20
C ASP A 171 3.53 -12.99 24.11
N LEU A 172 4.23 -12.87 22.98
CA LEU A 172 3.73 -12.17 21.80
C LEU A 172 3.03 -13.17 20.86
N PRO A 173 1.69 -13.12 20.70
CA PRO A 173 0.98 -13.99 19.77
C PRO A 173 1.20 -13.51 18.34
N LEU A 174 2.26 -14.04 17.73
CA LEU A 174 2.65 -13.65 16.38
C LEU A 174 1.60 -14.05 15.35
N SER A 175 1.31 -13.11 14.45
CA SER A 175 0.55 -13.41 13.25
C SER A 175 1.25 -14.49 12.42
N ASP A 176 0.48 -15.46 11.93
CA ASP A 176 1.04 -16.53 11.10
C ASP A 176 1.28 -16.10 9.64
N LEU A 177 0.87 -14.88 9.27
CA LEU A 177 0.96 -14.37 7.91
C LEU A 177 2.41 -14.23 7.46
N SER A 178 2.79 -14.99 6.43
CA SER A 178 4.10 -14.87 5.80
C SER A 178 4.17 -13.57 5.00
N PRO A 179 5.31 -12.87 4.98
CA PRO A 179 5.46 -11.65 4.19
C PRO A 179 5.21 -11.91 2.70
N GLN A 180 4.27 -11.16 2.11
CA GLN A 180 3.90 -11.28 0.68
C GLN A 180 4.51 -10.17 -0.19
N GLY A 181 5.39 -9.36 0.40
CA GLY A 181 6.05 -8.23 -0.26
C GLY A 181 5.21 -6.96 -0.32
N GLN A 182 4.24 -6.84 0.58
CA GLN A 182 3.57 -5.58 0.90
C GLN A 182 4.51 -4.68 1.72
N ALA A 183 4.25 -3.37 1.69
CA ALA A 183 5.00 -2.40 2.50
C ALA A 183 4.65 -2.46 4.00
N TRP A 184 3.75 -3.36 4.40
CA TRP A 184 3.30 -3.53 5.77
C TRP A 184 3.22 -5.01 6.15
N GLN A 185 3.20 -5.26 7.46
CA GLN A 185 3.07 -6.59 8.03
C GLN A 185 2.34 -6.51 9.38
N THR A 186 1.34 -7.36 9.57
CA THR A 186 0.75 -7.60 10.89
C THR A 186 1.71 -8.43 11.73
N LEU A 187 2.03 -7.92 12.91
CA LEU A 187 2.97 -8.53 13.85
C LEU A 187 2.23 -9.39 14.88
N ALA A 188 1.16 -8.85 15.47
CA ALA A 188 0.36 -9.51 16.50
C ALA A 188 -1.08 -8.96 16.49
N GLU A 189 -1.98 -9.66 17.16
CA GLU A 189 -3.38 -9.27 17.32
C GLU A 189 -3.73 -9.04 18.79
N PHE A 190 -4.52 -8.01 19.05
CA PHE A 190 -5.11 -7.74 20.36
C PHE A 190 -6.53 -8.31 20.38
N PRO A 191 -6.81 -9.32 21.21
CA PRO A 191 -8.17 -9.81 21.41
C PRO A 191 -9.02 -8.69 22.01
N TRP A 192 -10.17 -8.37 21.41
CA TRP A 192 -11.00 -7.26 21.88
C TRP A 192 -12.46 -7.63 22.08
N LYS A 193 -13.16 -8.06 21.03
CA LYS A 193 -14.54 -8.58 21.10
C LYS A 193 -14.61 -9.95 20.43
N LYS A 194 -15.67 -10.70 20.69
CA LYS A 194 -15.86 -12.04 20.11
C LYS A 194 -15.86 -11.95 18.58
N GLY A 195 -14.77 -12.39 17.96
CA GLY A 195 -14.58 -12.33 16.50
C GLY A 195 -13.99 -11.01 15.98
N SER A 196 -13.48 -10.11 16.83
CA SER A 196 -12.82 -8.88 16.41
C SER A 196 -11.51 -8.64 17.16
N SER A 197 -10.48 -8.26 16.40
CA SER A 197 -9.15 -7.94 16.90
C SER A 197 -8.74 -6.53 16.47
N ALA A 198 -8.08 -5.79 17.36
CA ALA A 198 -7.18 -4.74 16.90
C ALA A 198 -5.84 -5.38 16.51
N VAL A 199 -5.03 -4.73 15.70
CA VAL A 199 -3.78 -5.32 15.20
C VAL A 199 -2.57 -4.44 15.49
N LEU A 200 -1.46 -5.09 15.85
CA LEU A 200 -0.14 -4.47 15.91
C LEU A 200 0.52 -4.62 14.54
N ASN A 201 0.74 -3.52 13.83
CA ASN A 201 1.32 -3.52 12.49
C ASN A 201 2.67 -2.79 12.47
N ALA A 202 3.54 -3.20 11.54
CA ALA A 202 4.67 -2.40 11.07
C ALA A 202 4.49 -2.06 9.59
N SER A 203 4.79 -0.82 9.18
CA SER A 203 4.58 -0.32 7.82
C SER A 203 5.65 0.67 7.37
N PHE A 204 6.21 0.48 6.18
CA PHE A 204 6.95 1.51 5.45
C PHE A 204 5.97 2.38 4.67
N LEU A 205 6.11 3.69 4.81
CA LEU A 205 5.29 4.69 4.14
C LEU A 205 6.01 5.25 2.92
N HIS A 206 5.24 5.71 1.92
CA HIS A 206 5.81 6.36 0.74
C HIS A 206 6.55 7.67 1.08
N SER A 207 6.31 8.25 2.26
CA SER A 207 7.03 9.42 2.80
C SER A 207 8.40 9.10 3.44
N LYS A 208 8.92 7.88 3.25
CA LYS A 208 10.22 7.44 3.81
C LYS A 208 10.22 7.41 5.35
N GLN A 209 9.10 6.96 5.91
CA GLN A 209 8.96 6.68 7.33
C GLN A 209 8.62 5.22 7.55
N LEU A 210 9.11 4.66 8.64
CA LEU A 210 8.69 3.39 9.19
C LEU A 210 7.81 3.65 10.41
N ARG A 211 6.68 2.95 10.45
CA ARG A 211 5.64 3.10 11.46
C ARG A 211 5.40 1.79 12.17
N VAL A 212 5.31 1.83 13.50
CA VAL A 212 4.71 0.77 14.31
C VAL A 212 3.44 1.31 14.94
N GLU A 213 2.34 0.57 14.82
CA GLU A 213 1.03 1.07 15.19
C GLU A 213 0.15 -0.01 15.84
N VAL A 214 -0.74 0.45 16.73
CA VAL A 214 -1.99 -0.25 17.03
C VAL A 214 -3.04 0.32 16.08
N TYR A 215 -3.54 -0.53 15.18
CA TYR A 215 -4.66 -0.22 14.29
C TYR A 215 -5.94 -0.82 14.85
N ILE A 216 -6.92 0.04 15.10
CA ILE A 216 -8.18 -0.29 15.76
C ILE A 216 -9.25 -0.36 14.68
N ASP A 217 -9.65 -1.58 14.32
CA ASP A 217 -10.76 -1.80 13.40
C ASP A 217 -11.52 -3.10 13.68
N CYS A 218 -12.71 -3.00 14.30
CA CYS A 218 -13.63 -4.12 14.51
C CYS A 218 -14.78 -4.16 13.49
N GLY A 219 -14.68 -3.43 12.38
CA GLY A 219 -15.75 -3.35 11.38
C GLY A 219 -16.86 -2.35 11.69
N ASP A 220 -16.84 -1.71 12.87
CA ASP A 220 -17.80 -0.68 13.28
C ASP A 220 -17.07 0.62 13.64
N ALA A 221 -17.39 1.71 12.92
CA ALA A 221 -16.71 2.99 13.10
C ALA A 221 -16.93 3.61 14.48
N LEU A 222 -18.15 3.52 15.03
CA LEU A 222 -18.48 4.12 16.34
C LEU A 222 -17.71 3.39 17.45
N LEU A 223 -17.73 2.06 17.43
CA LEU A 223 -16.99 1.25 18.41
C LEU A 223 -15.48 1.48 18.31
N ASN A 224 -14.93 1.61 17.10
CA ASN A 224 -13.51 1.94 16.90
C ASN A 224 -13.15 3.30 17.52
N LYS A 225 -14.04 4.29 17.39
CA LYS A 225 -13.82 5.63 17.94
C LYS A 225 -13.95 5.64 19.46
N GLU A 226 -14.97 4.99 20.01
CA GLU A 226 -15.12 4.81 21.46
C GLU A 226 -13.89 4.12 22.05
N LYS A 227 -13.38 3.07 21.40
CA LYS A 227 -12.18 2.37 21.86
C LYS A 227 -10.95 3.25 21.82
N PHE A 228 -10.78 4.03 20.76
CA PHE A 228 -9.72 5.02 20.66
C PHE A 228 -9.82 6.07 21.78
N ASP A 229 -11.02 6.59 22.04
CA ASP A 229 -11.26 7.61 23.07
C ASP A 229 -11.01 7.04 24.49
N GLN A 230 -11.29 5.76 24.73
CA GLN A 230 -10.90 5.04 25.96
C GLN A 230 -9.38 4.94 26.09
N LEU A 231 -8.67 4.48 25.06
CA LEU A 231 -7.21 4.36 25.08
C LEU A 231 -6.52 5.73 25.28
N LEU A 232 -7.11 6.79 24.72
CA LEU A 232 -6.60 8.16 24.84
C LEU A 232 -6.57 8.64 26.30
N GLN A 233 -7.49 8.16 27.16
CA GLN A 233 -7.48 8.47 28.59
C GLN A 233 -6.22 7.93 29.29
N HIS A 234 -5.62 6.87 28.75
CA HIS A 234 -4.38 6.26 29.24
C HIS A 234 -3.12 6.78 28.54
N LYS A 235 -3.23 7.84 27.72
CA LYS A 235 -2.13 8.34 26.88
C LYS A 235 -0.80 8.46 27.60
N ARG A 236 -0.77 9.16 28.73
CA ARG A 236 0.48 9.41 29.47
C ARG A 236 1.12 8.10 29.94
N ARG A 237 0.32 7.21 30.53
CA ARG A 237 0.78 5.88 30.99
C ARG A 237 1.34 5.04 29.84
N LEU A 238 0.69 5.09 28.67
CA LEU A 238 1.13 4.35 27.49
C LEU A 238 2.43 4.91 26.90
N GLU A 239 2.52 6.24 26.75
CA GLU A 239 3.75 6.91 26.28
C GLU A 239 4.92 6.66 27.24
N ASP A 240 4.69 6.71 28.56
CA ASP A 240 5.72 6.43 29.58
C ASP A 240 6.18 4.96 29.53
N ALA A 241 5.26 4.00 29.36
CA ALA A 241 5.59 2.58 29.28
C ALA A 241 6.35 2.20 27.99
N ILE A 242 6.02 2.85 26.87
CA ILE A 242 6.67 2.63 25.58
C ILE A 242 8.01 3.40 25.50
N GLY A 243 8.11 4.52 26.21
CA GLY A 243 9.26 5.41 26.15
C GLY A 243 9.37 6.18 24.83
N GLU A 244 8.26 6.36 24.13
CA GLU A 244 8.16 7.11 22.88
C GLU A 244 6.95 8.04 22.94
N LYS A 245 7.05 9.20 22.30
CA LYS A 245 5.89 10.04 22.06
C LYS A 245 5.03 9.41 20.97
N LEU A 246 3.75 9.18 21.26
CA LEU A 246 2.83 8.55 20.32
C LEU A 246 2.04 9.61 19.54
N THR A 247 1.76 9.29 18.29
CA THR A 247 0.80 10.02 17.47
C THR A 247 -0.56 9.34 17.58
N TRP A 248 -1.56 10.12 17.98
CA TRP A 248 -2.91 9.66 18.24
C TRP A 248 -3.83 10.15 17.13
N GLU A 249 -4.29 9.25 16.29
CA GLU A 249 -5.01 9.56 15.06
C GLU A 249 -6.40 8.92 15.09
N ARG A 250 -7.40 9.71 15.49
CA ARG A 250 -8.81 9.25 15.56
C ARG A 250 -9.39 8.94 14.18
N MET A 251 -8.86 9.56 13.12
CA MET A 251 -9.21 9.29 11.72
C MET A 251 -10.72 9.43 11.42
N GLU A 252 -11.30 10.61 11.62
CA GLU A 252 -12.76 10.85 11.44
C GLU A 252 -13.34 10.42 10.09
N ARG A 253 -12.53 10.51 9.03
CA ARG A 253 -12.94 10.15 7.67
C ARG A 253 -12.81 8.65 7.36
N TYR A 254 -12.30 7.85 8.29
CA TYR A 254 -12.04 6.44 8.12
C TYR A 254 -12.75 5.63 9.20
N ARG A 255 -13.08 4.36 8.89
CA ARG A 255 -13.69 3.44 9.85
C ARG A 255 -12.76 3.17 11.04
N GLY A 256 -11.51 2.82 10.77
CA GLY A 256 -10.53 2.51 11.81
C GLY A 256 -9.91 3.74 12.47
N SER A 257 -9.20 3.53 13.56
CA SER A 257 -8.40 4.53 14.27
C SER A 257 -6.98 4.01 14.47
N ARG A 258 -6.01 4.90 14.72
CA ARG A 258 -4.60 4.51 14.84
C ARG A 258 -3.90 5.21 16.01
N ILE A 259 -3.03 4.46 16.68
CA ILE A 259 -2.05 4.99 17.63
C ILE A 259 -0.67 4.48 17.22
N ALA A 260 0.28 5.36 16.94
CA ALA A 260 1.53 4.97 16.28
C ALA A 260 2.76 5.74 16.76
N CYS A 261 3.93 5.11 16.59
CA CYS A 261 5.22 5.77 16.61
C CYS A 261 5.87 5.67 15.22
N TYR A 262 6.76 6.61 14.92
CA TYR A 262 7.36 6.79 13.61
C TYR A 262 8.87 6.98 13.74
N ARG A 263 9.61 6.49 12.76
CA ARG A 263 11.01 6.87 12.55
C ARG A 263 11.30 7.05 11.06
N PRO A 264 12.28 7.87 10.68
CA PRO A 264 12.81 7.86 9.33
C PRO A 264 13.39 6.47 9.01
N ALA A 265 12.99 5.92 7.86
CA ALA A 265 13.57 4.71 7.27
C ALA A 265 12.98 4.48 5.87
N HIS A 266 13.73 3.77 5.03
CA HIS A 266 13.31 3.44 3.68
C HIS A 266 13.76 2.01 3.31
N ILE A 267 12.92 1.27 2.59
CA ILE A 267 13.16 -0.16 2.33
C ILE A 267 14.39 -0.43 1.45
N LEU A 268 14.85 0.57 0.70
CA LEU A 268 16.05 0.47 -0.15
C LEU A 268 17.31 1.05 0.52
N GLU A 269 17.33 1.17 1.84
CA GLU A 269 18.53 1.54 2.60
C GLU A 269 19.56 0.40 2.66
N GLU A 270 20.76 0.69 3.16
CA GLU A 270 21.81 -0.31 3.37
C GLU A 270 21.40 -1.35 4.42
N GLU A 271 21.94 -2.57 4.33
CA GLU A 271 21.58 -3.67 5.24
C GLU A 271 21.75 -3.31 6.73
N LYS A 272 22.77 -2.52 7.08
CA LYS A 272 23.00 -2.06 8.46
C LYS A 272 21.83 -1.21 9.00
N ASP A 273 21.26 -0.35 8.14
CA ASP A 273 20.18 0.57 8.50
C ASP A 273 18.85 -0.18 8.54
N LEU A 274 18.69 -1.16 7.64
CA LEU A 274 17.57 -2.09 7.68
C LEU A 274 17.62 -3.03 8.91
N ASP A 275 18.80 -3.45 9.36
CA ASP A 275 18.97 -4.19 10.62
C ASP A 275 18.59 -3.33 11.82
N ALA A 276 19.04 -2.06 11.85
CA ALA A 276 18.66 -1.11 12.89
C ALA A 276 17.15 -0.82 12.89
N SER A 277 16.52 -0.78 11.71
CA SER A 277 15.08 -0.61 11.56
C SER A 277 14.30 -1.85 12.01
N ALA A 278 14.78 -3.05 11.69
CA ALA A 278 14.20 -4.30 12.17
C ALA A 278 14.30 -4.43 13.69
N GLY A 279 15.46 -4.13 14.28
CA GLY A 279 15.65 -4.12 15.73
C GLY A 279 14.75 -3.10 16.43
N TRP A 280 14.53 -1.94 15.82
CA TRP A 280 13.58 -0.96 16.36
C TRP A 280 12.14 -1.49 16.32
N ILE A 281 11.68 -2.12 15.24
CA ILE A 281 10.33 -2.73 15.22
C ILE A 281 10.17 -3.75 16.34
N VAL A 282 11.18 -4.61 16.54
CA VAL A 282 11.16 -5.65 17.58
C VAL A 282 11.04 -5.02 18.98
N ASN A 283 11.86 -4.00 19.26
CA ASN A 283 11.80 -3.24 20.52
C ASN A 283 10.44 -2.54 20.71
N GLN A 284 9.88 -1.93 19.66
CA GLN A 284 8.56 -1.31 19.77
C GLN A 284 7.47 -2.36 20.00
N ALA A 285 7.52 -3.51 19.30
CA ALA A 285 6.54 -4.58 19.49
C ALA A 285 6.58 -5.17 20.91
N GLU A 286 7.78 -5.37 21.48
CA GLU A 286 7.99 -5.84 22.85
C GLU A 286 7.38 -4.91 23.91
N LYS A 287 7.27 -3.61 23.60
CA LYS A 287 6.68 -2.61 24.51
C LYS A 287 5.21 -2.35 24.24
N PHE A 288 4.83 -2.16 22.97
CA PHE A 288 3.46 -1.87 22.56
C PHE A 288 2.52 -2.99 23.01
N TYR A 289 2.87 -4.23 22.70
CA TYR A 289 1.96 -5.34 22.95
C TYR A 289 1.55 -5.45 24.44
N PRO A 290 2.45 -5.58 25.42
CA PRO A 290 2.08 -5.65 26.82
C PRO A 290 1.48 -4.35 27.37
N ALA A 291 1.82 -3.18 26.84
CA ALA A 291 1.26 -1.91 27.29
C ALA A 291 -0.23 -1.77 26.90
N PHE A 292 -0.59 -2.18 25.69
CA PHE A 292 -1.96 -2.07 25.18
C PHE A 292 -2.85 -3.26 25.54
N LEU A 293 -2.28 -4.47 25.67
CA LEU A 293 -3.04 -5.71 25.87
C LEU A 293 -4.06 -5.65 27.03
N PRO A 294 -3.72 -5.18 28.25
CA PRO A 294 -4.68 -5.09 29.35
C PRO A 294 -5.89 -4.20 29.03
N LEU A 295 -5.65 -3.11 28.29
CA LEU A 295 -6.69 -2.16 27.93
C LEU A 295 -7.64 -2.72 26.86
N PHE A 296 -7.30 -3.81 26.17
CA PHE A 296 -8.22 -4.51 25.26
C PHE A 296 -9.00 -5.65 25.95
N HIS A 297 -8.49 -6.17 27.07
CA HIS A 297 -9.14 -7.20 27.87
C HIS A 297 -10.12 -6.67 28.92
N GLU A 298 -9.98 -5.42 29.37
CA GLU A 298 -10.94 -4.78 30.28
C GLU A 298 -12.32 -4.65 29.58
N GLN A 299 -13.25 -5.56 29.92
CA GLN A 299 -14.69 -5.48 29.69
C GLN A 299 -15.42 -5.49 31.04
#